data_AF-D6TXA0-F1
#
_entry.id   AF-D6TXA0-F1
#
_cell.length_a   1.000
_cell.length_b   1.000
_cell.length_c   1.000
_cell.angle_alpha   90.00
_cell.angle_beta   90.00
_cell.angle_gamma   90.00
#
_symmetry.space_group_name_H-M   'P 1'
#
loop_
_entity.id
_entity.type
_entity.pdbx_description
1 polymer ?
#
loop_
_entity_poly.entity_id
_entity_poly.type
_entity_poly.pdbx_seq_one_letter_code
_entity_poly.pdbx_strand_id
1 'polypeptide(L)'
;MHNRPSTTFTRQLQELRASLPPEAPDPLIDPPPDAFLHLWECAKVAGIGMRDLLVVRQPLDFRAAGAYSIEDHDIWVWYAPDAPEEQALRTLLHELAHAQCPPQLPYASFEEEWEEERATWKRAIALAHAWEMGHLFSEEIVAGLLEEVEACLQQRLAASAILGSTDTERTERALKQLWLEANVRGWAGELLHDVLTGANTDPGLLMEVLTFDRCMLHACWELVHELEDDPDPDILFGPLSRLGEGSLLANAVEMLRRTLTSCARQEEVLRTRLATLSWQVVTLGTMSYERSRQVVQDEVSLQEAIALVNQLCFEAHGYALRMNWQCFDELFSKQEQVTHPARLYCLHLFFTPWTEVLTEITPWIDPEMLPDCQKRLPRAVWFLFPRGVDTTLLEVAWQLFLLSWIRCAEISYEGSLSTPVNPLQDRREAQRAPSPEDSESGNGSTMGGTA
;
A
#
# COMPACT_ATOMS: atom_id res chain seq x y z
N MET A 1 -15.85 -13.83 39.27
CA MET A 1 -15.57 -13.47 37.87
C MET A 1 -14.10 -13.09 37.80
N HIS A 2 -13.25 -13.99 37.28
CA HIS A 2 -11.83 -13.69 37.12
C HIS A 2 -11.66 -12.75 35.92
N ASN A 3 -11.01 -11.61 36.14
CA ASN A 3 -10.52 -10.71 35.08
C ASN A 3 -9.51 -11.49 34.24
N ARG A 4 -10.01 -12.15 33.18
CA ARG A 4 -9.14 -12.65 32.13
C ARG A 4 -8.62 -11.45 31.33
N PRO A 5 -7.35 -11.45 30.92
CA PRO A 5 -6.87 -10.44 29.97
C PRO A 5 -7.73 -10.49 28.71
N SER A 6 -8.08 -9.30 28.19
CA SER A 6 -8.82 -9.16 26.93
C SER A 6 -7.95 -9.71 25.81
N THR A 7 -8.50 -10.63 25.00
CA THR A 7 -7.83 -11.16 23.82
C THR A 7 -7.82 -10.13 22.69
N THR A 8 -7.01 -10.37 21.67
CA THR A 8 -6.82 -9.48 20.52
C THR A 8 -8.15 -9.12 19.85
N PHE A 9 -8.95 -10.14 19.52
CA PHE A 9 -10.24 -9.94 18.86
C PHE A 9 -11.30 -9.35 19.81
N THR A 10 -11.24 -9.65 21.11
CA THR A 10 -12.11 -8.99 22.10
C THR A 10 -11.85 -7.48 22.15
N ARG A 11 -10.59 -7.05 22.08
CA ARG A 11 -10.22 -5.62 22.02
C ARG A 11 -10.72 -4.97 20.73
N GLN A 12 -10.49 -5.59 19.57
CA GLN A 12 -10.98 -5.08 18.29
C GLN A 12 -12.51 -4.97 18.26
N LEU A 13 -13.22 -5.94 18.83
CA LEU A 13 -14.69 -5.88 18.97
C LEU A 13 -15.13 -4.73 19.87
N GLN A 14 -14.41 -4.45 20.97
CA GLN A 14 -14.71 -3.31 21.84
C GLN A 14 -14.47 -1.97 21.14
N GLU A 15 -13.39 -1.85 20.37
CA GLU A 15 -13.10 -0.67 19.55
C GLU A 15 -14.19 -0.45 18.48
N LEU A 16 -14.63 -1.52 17.81
CA LEU A 16 -15.73 -1.47 16.86
C LEU A 16 -17.05 -1.06 17.54
N ARG A 17 -17.36 -1.63 18.71
CA ARG A 17 -18.55 -1.22 19.49
C ARG A 17 -18.51 0.26 19.86
N ALA A 18 -17.34 0.78 20.19
CA ALA A 18 -17.18 2.19 20.57
C ALA A 18 -17.26 3.16 19.38
N SER A 19 -16.95 2.70 18.16
CA SER A 19 -17.01 3.53 16.94
C SER A 19 -18.42 3.59 16.31
N LEU A 20 -19.33 2.71 16.75
CA LEU A 20 -20.68 2.64 16.22
C LEU A 20 -21.63 3.69 16.83
N PRO A 21 -22.61 4.18 16.05
CA PRO A 21 -23.69 5.03 16.58
C PRO A 21 -24.42 4.35 17.75
N PRO A 22 -24.96 5.11 18.72
CA PRO A 22 -25.69 4.55 19.85
C PRO A 22 -26.89 3.66 19.47
N GLU A 23 -27.50 3.90 18.31
CA GLU A 23 -28.64 3.11 17.83
C GLU A 23 -28.24 1.89 16.96
N ALA A 24 -26.94 1.71 16.67
CA ALA A 24 -26.48 0.59 15.88
C ALA A 24 -26.69 -0.74 16.63
N PRO A 25 -27.08 -1.83 15.94
CA PRO A 25 -27.13 -3.15 16.55
C PRO A 25 -25.75 -3.57 17.06
N ASP A 26 -25.72 -4.40 18.11
CA ASP A 26 -24.46 -4.95 18.61
C ASP A 26 -23.73 -5.67 17.44
N PRO A 27 -22.44 -5.33 17.18
CA PRO A 27 -21.67 -5.98 16.14
C PRO A 27 -21.47 -7.48 16.41
N LEU A 28 -21.58 -7.95 17.66
CA LEU A 28 -21.53 -9.38 17.99
C LEU A 28 -22.90 -10.05 17.81
N ILE A 29 -22.90 -11.24 17.21
CA ILE A 29 -24.07 -12.12 17.15
C ILE A 29 -23.95 -13.13 18.31
N ASP A 30 -24.70 -12.89 19.38
CA ASP A 30 -24.75 -13.74 20.57
C ASP A 30 -26.20 -14.13 20.90
N PRO A 31 -26.55 -15.44 20.91
CA PRO A 31 -25.69 -16.57 20.57
C PRO A 31 -25.34 -16.62 19.06
N PRO A 32 -24.19 -17.22 18.69
CA PRO A 32 -23.89 -17.55 17.29
C PRO A 32 -25.00 -18.41 16.66
N PRO A 33 -25.23 -18.32 15.34
CA PRO A 33 -26.22 -19.17 14.67
C PRO A 33 -25.90 -20.67 14.79
N ASP A 34 -26.93 -21.52 14.80
CA ASP A 34 -26.82 -22.95 15.12
C ASP A 34 -25.80 -23.70 14.25
N ALA A 35 -25.69 -23.36 12.96
CA ALA A 35 -24.73 -23.98 12.05
C ALA A 35 -23.26 -23.70 12.46
N PHE A 36 -22.97 -22.50 12.98
CA PHE A 36 -21.65 -22.15 13.48
C PHE A 36 -21.34 -22.90 14.78
N LEU A 37 -22.32 -22.97 15.69
CA LEU A 37 -22.19 -23.74 16.93
C LEU A 37 -21.96 -25.23 16.66
N HIS A 38 -22.61 -25.78 15.64
CA HIS A 38 -22.41 -27.15 15.20
C HIS A 38 -20.96 -27.40 14.74
N LEU A 39 -20.43 -26.57 13.85
CA LEU A 39 -19.04 -26.64 13.40
C LEU A 39 -18.04 -26.49 14.56
N TRP A 40 -18.32 -25.55 15.47
CA TRP A 40 -17.51 -25.32 16.65
C TRP A 40 -17.45 -26.57 17.56
N GLU A 41 -18.57 -27.27 17.73
CA GLU A 41 -18.61 -28.51 18.50
C GLU A 41 -17.88 -29.66 17.79
N CYS A 42 -18.04 -29.80 16.47
CA CYS A 42 -17.27 -30.77 15.68
C CYS A 42 -15.76 -30.58 15.85
N ALA A 43 -15.29 -29.32 15.81
CA ALA A 43 -13.90 -28.98 16.01
C ALA A 43 -13.39 -29.30 17.43
N LYS A 44 -14.19 -29.06 18.48
CA LYS A 44 -13.87 -29.48 19.85
C LYS A 44 -13.74 -31.00 19.98
N VAL A 45 -14.68 -31.75 19.39
CA VAL A 45 -14.65 -33.22 19.39
C VAL A 45 -13.42 -33.75 18.64
N ALA A 46 -13.01 -33.07 17.57
CA ALA A 46 -11.78 -33.37 16.84
C ALA A 46 -10.49 -32.98 17.58
N GLY A 47 -10.60 -32.35 18.76
CA GLY A 47 -9.45 -31.95 19.58
C GLY A 47 -8.72 -30.71 19.08
N ILE A 48 -9.36 -29.88 18.25
CA ILE A 48 -8.77 -28.62 17.77
C ILE A 48 -8.71 -27.63 18.94
N GLY A 49 -7.51 -27.10 19.22
CA GLY A 49 -7.26 -26.20 20.33
C GLY A 49 -7.77 -24.80 20.04
N MET A 50 -8.97 -24.49 20.53
CA MET A 50 -9.62 -23.19 20.35
C MET A 50 -10.17 -22.68 21.67
N ARG A 51 -10.30 -21.36 21.77
CA ARG A 51 -10.77 -20.68 22.97
C ARG A 51 -12.17 -20.10 22.76
N ASP A 52 -12.29 -18.98 22.06
CA ASP A 52 -13.57 -18.29 21.84
C ASP A 52 -13.91 -18.14 20.34
N LEU A 53 -15.21 -18.19 20.01
CA LEU A 53 -15.74 -17.93 18.66
C LEU A 53 -16.56 -16.63 18.67
N LEU A 54 -16.19 -15.68 17.81
CA LEU A 54 -16.87 -14.41 17.62
C LEU A 54 -17.51 -14.36 16.23
N VAL A 55 -18.84 -14.49 16.15
CA VAL A 55 -19.56 -14.25 14.89
C VAL A 55 -20.02 -12.80 14.87
N VAL A 56 -19.55 -12.02 13.90
CA VAL A 56 -19.75 -10.56 13.87
C VAL A 56 -20.55 -10.11 12.66
N ARG A 57 -21.36 -9.06 12.82
CA ARG A 57 -22.18 -8.43 11.76
C ARG A 57 -21.37 -7.53 10.84
N GLN A 58 -20.25 -7.04 11.35
CA GLN A 58 -19.33 -6.16 10.66
C GLN A 58 -17.92 -6.73 10.87
N PRO A 59 -17.08 -6.73 9.83
CA PRO A 59 -15.76 -7.34 9.92
C PRO A 59 -14.87 -6.59 10.91
N LEU A 60 -14.07 -7.32 11.70
CA LEU A 60 -13.07 -6.71 12.60
C LEU A 60 -11.85 -6.19 11.83
N ASP A 61 -11.59 -6.75 10.65
CA ASP A 61 -10.66 -6.25 9.63
C ASP A 61 -11.41 -6.11 8.30
N PHE A 62 -11.44 -4.90 7.73
CA PHE A 62 -12.16 -4.58 6.50
C PHE A 62 -11.75 -5.42 5.27
N ARG A 63 -10.64 -6.16 5.32
CA ARG A 63 -10.15 -7.01 4.24
C ARG A 63 -10.35 -8.50 4.47
N ALA A 64 -10.78 -8.90 5.66
CA ALA A 64 -10.94 -10.30 6.01
C ALA A 64 -12.40 -10.63 6.27
N ALA A 65 -12.82 -11.83 5.87
CA ALA A 65 -14.11 -12.39 6.26
C ALA A 65 -14.02 -13.16 7.58
N GLY A 66 -12.83 -13.41 8.10
CA GLY A 66 -12.56 -14.07 9.37
C GLY A 66 -11.06 -14.09 9.67
N ALA A 67 -10.70 -14.44 10.90
CA ALA A 67 -9.31 -14.71 11.26
C ALA A 67 -9.19 -15.61 12.50
N TYR A 68 -8.09 -16.34 12.56
CA TYR A 68 -7.61 -17.09 13.73
C TYR A 68 -6.44 -16.38 14.42
N SER A 69 -6.50 -16.27 15.76
CA SER A 69 -5.39 -15.75 16.58
C SER A 69 -4.52 -16.90 17.08
N ILE A 70 -3.25 -16.93 16.66
CA ILE A 70 -2.27 -17.93 17.12
C ILE A 70 -1.98 -17.79 18.62
N GLU A 71 -1.95 -16.57 19.13
CA GLU A 71 -1.62 -16.28 20.54
C GLU A 71 -2.79 -16.58 21.48
N ASP A 72 -4.00 -16.19 21.10
CA ASP A 72 -5.18 -16.29 21.96
C ASP A 72 -6.01 -17.57 21.71
N HIS A 73 -5.80 -18.22 20.56
CA HIS A 73 -6.61 -19.32 20.04
C HIS A 73 -8.08 -18.97 19.79
N ASP A 74 -8.37 -17.69 19.57
CA ASP A 74 -9.70 -17.20 19.24
C ASP A 74 -9.93 -17.21 17.73
N ILE A 75 -11.19 -17.32 17.31
CA ILE A 75 -11.62 -17.19 15.91
C ILE A 75 -12.71 -16.14 15.84
N TRP A 76 -12.64 -15.25 14.84
CA TRP A 76 -13.80 -14.45 14.45
C TRP A 76 -14.18 -14.70 12.99
N VAL A 77 -15.48 -14.58 12.69
CA VAL A 77 -16.04 -14.73 11.34
C VAL A 77 -17.12 -13.67 11.11
N TRP A 78 -17.06 -13.02 9.96
CA TRP A 78 -18.08 -12.09 9.50
C TRP A 78 -19.26 -12.85 8.91
N TYR A 79 -20.45 -12.53 9.42
CA TYR A 79 -21.71 -13.00 8.88
C TYR A 79 -22.63 -11.80 8.61
N ALA A 80 -22.68 -11.39 7.34
CA ALA A 80 -23.58 -10.35 6.88
C ALA A 80 -25.00 -10.92 6.71
N PRO A 81 -26.06 -10.19 7.10
CA PRO A 81 -27.45 -10.67 6.97
C PRO A 81 -27.89 -10.92 5.52
N ASP A 82 -27.23 -10.27 4.57
CA ASP A 82 -27.48 -10.30 3.13
C ASP A 82 -26.55 -11.26 2.36
N ALA A 83 -25.57 -11.87 3.04
CA ALA A 83 -24.69 -12.87 2.45
C ALA A 83 -25.20 -14.29 2.69
N PRO A 84 -24.98 -15.24 1.76
CA PRO A 84 -25.29 -16.65 1.98
C PRO A 84 -24.56 -17.20 3.22
N GLU A 85 -25.29 -17.84 4.13
CA GLU A 85 -24.72 -18.42 5.36
C GLU A 85 -23.58 -19.40 5.06
N GLU A 86 -23.71 -20.17 3.97
CA GLU A 86 -22.68 -21.10 3.51
C GLU A 86 -21.30 -20.45 3.30
N GLN A 87 -21.27 -19.18 2.86
CA GLN A 87 -19.99 -18.48 2.66
C GLN A 87 -19.29 -18.26 4.01
N ALA A 88 -20.01 -17.81 5.03
CA ALA A 88 -19.46 -17.60 6.36
C ALA A 88 -19.09 -18.94 7.03
N LEU A 89 -19.83 -20.02 6.78
CA LEU A 89 -19.47 -21.37 7.26
C LEU A 89 -18.19 -21.90 6.60
N ARG A 90 -17.98 -21.63 5.30
CA ARG A 90 -16.72 -21.94 4.62
C ARG A 90 -15.54 -21.17 5.23
N THR A 91 -15.73 -19.89 5.53
CA THR A 91 -14.73 -19.09 6.24
C THR A 91 -14.45 -19.63 7.64
N LEU A 92 -15.48 -20.04 8.40
CA LEU A 92 -15.25 -20.69 9.70
C LEU A 92 -14.43 -21.98 9.54
N LEU A 93 -14.74 -22.82 8.55
CA LEU A 93 -13.95 -24.04 8.26
C LEU A 93 -12.51 -23.73 7.89
N HIS A 94 -12.26 -22.62 7.19
CA HIS A 94 -10.92 -22.12 6.89
C HIS A 94 -10.15 -21.75 8.18
N GLU A 95 -10.74 -20.94 9.05
CA GLU A 95 -10.10 -20.54 10.31
C GLU A 95 -9.91 -21.73 11.28
N LEU A 96 -10.83 -22.70 11.26
CA LEU A 96 -10.68 -23.97 11.98
C LEU A 96 -9.51 -24.80 11.45
N ALA A 97 -9.25 -24.76 10.14
CA ALA A 97 -8.10 -25.43 9.55
C ALA A 97 -6.77 -24.76 9.94
N HIS A 98 -6.74 -23.42 10.07
CA HIS A 98 -5.61 -22.72 10.70
C HIS A 98 -5.43 -23.15 12.16
N ALA A 99 -6.50 -23.24 12.96
CA ALA A 99 -6.41 -23.69 14.34
C ALA A 99 -5.94 -25.15 14.48
N GLN A 100 -6.29 -26.03 13.53
CA GLN A 100 -5.84 -27.42 13.50
C GLN A 100 -4.34 -27.55 13.21
N CYS A 101 -3.84 -26.69 12.32
CA CYS A 101 -2.43 -26.67 11.92
C CYS A 101 -1.93 -25.21 11.95
N PRO A 102 -1.62 -24.66 13.15
CA PRO A 102 -1.25 -23.26 13.28
C PRO A 102 -0.04 -22.91 12.40
N PRO A 103 -0.09 -21.75 11.72
CA PRO A 103 1.00 -21.33 10.84
C PRO A 103 2.29 -21.06 11.62
N GLN A 104 3.43 -21.36 11.00
CA GLN A 104 4.76 -21.12 11.57
C GLN A 104 5.27 -19.76 11.09
N LEU A 105 4.97 -18.72 11.85
CA LEU A 105 5.41 -17.36 11.54
C LEU A 105 6.84 -17.09 12.07
N PRO A 106 7.64 -16.25 11.39
CA PRO A 106 7.37 -15.63 10.08
C PRO A 106 7.68 -16.58 8.91
N TYR A 107 6.97 -16.41 7.79
CA TYR A 107 7.30 -17.08 6.52
C TYR A 107 8.54 -16.47 5.86
N ALA A 108 9.27 -17.26 5.06
CA ALA A 108 10.45 -16.78 4.35
C ALA A 108 10.10 -16.01 3.06
N SER A 109 8.94 -16.28 2.45
CA SER A 109 8.45 -15.56 1.26
C SER A 109 6.93 -15.62 1.13
N PHE A 110 6.37 -14.78 0.24
CA PHE A 110 4.94 -14.81 -0.09
C PHE A 110 4.52 -16.14 -0.68
N GLU A 111 5.36 -16.78 -1.50
CA GLU A 111 5.04 -18.07 -2.11
C GLU A 111 4.91 -19.19 -1.06
N GLU A 112 5.73 -19.14 0.00
CA GLU A 112 5.63 -20.09 1.12
C GLU A 112 4.34 -19.87 1.91
N GLU A 113 4.04 -18.61 2.24
CA GLU A 113 2.79 -18.23 2.91
C GLU A 113 1.55 -18.68 2.11
N TRP A 114 1.56 -18.48 0.78
CA TRP A 114 0.46 -18.87 -0.09
C TRP A 114 0.35 -20.37 -0.36
N GLU A 115 1.44 -21.12 -0.32
CA GLU A 115 1.34 -22.59 -0.33
C GLU A 115 0.69 -23.09 0.95
N GLU A 116 0.98 -22.47 2.10
CA GLU A 116 0.31 -22.78 3.36
C GLU A 116 -1.16 -22.36 3.34
N GLU A 117 -1.51 -21.23 2.72
CA GLU A 117 -2.91 -20.82 2.51
C GLU A 117 -3.67 -21.84 1.63
N ARG A 118 -3.08 -22.28 0.51
CA ARG A 118 -3.64 -23.38 -0.31
C ARG A 118 -3.79 -24.67 0.48
N ALA A 119 -2.81 -25.00 1.33
CA ALA A 119 -2.89 -26.16 2.20
C ALA A 119 -4.01 -26.01 3.25
N THR A 120 -4.24 -24.81 3.77
CA THR A 120 -5.32 -24.50 4.71
C THR A 120 -6.68 -24.72 4.08
N TRP A 121 -6.92 -24.24 2.86
CA TRP A 121 -8.17 -24.52 2.14
C TRP A 121 -8.39 -26.01 1.87
N LYS A 122 -7.35 -26.75 1.47
CA LYS A 122 -7.43 -28.22 1.31
C LYS A 122 -7.79 -28.91 2.63
N ARG A 123 -7.24 -28.46 3.76
CA ARG A 123 -7.58 -28.96 5.10
C ARG A 123 -9.02 -28.61 5.47
N ALA A 124 -9.48 -27.38 5.20
CA ALA A 124 -10.86 -26.95 5.44
C ALA A 124 -11.88 -27.83 4.68
N ILE A 125 -11.59 -28.13 3.42
CA ILE A 125 -12.41 -29.04 2.59
C ILE A 125 -12.43 -30.45 3.21
N ALA A 126 -11.27 -30.96 3.63
CA ALA A 126 -11.19 -32.28 4.28
C ALA A 126 -11.97 -32.33 5.60
N LEU A 127 -11.91 -31.28 6.41
CA LEU A 127 -12.72 -31.12 7.63
C LEU A 127 -14.20 -31.13 7.30
N ALA A 128 -14.63 -30.37 6.29
CA ALA A 128 -16.02 -30.32 5.85
C ALA A 128 -16.53 -31.72 5.45
N HIS A 129 -15.74 -32.49 4.69
CA HIS A 129 -16.11 -33.86 4.34
C HIS A 129 -16.16 -34.80 5.55
N ALA A 130 -15.19 -34.69 6.48
CA ALA A 130 -15.16 -35.50 7.68
C ALA A 130 -16.34 -35.24 8.62
N TRP A 131 -16.92 -34.03 8.57
CA TRP A 131 -18.05 -33.60 9.39
C TRP A 131 -19.38 -33.60 8.62
N GLU A 132 -19.46 -34.32 7.50
CA GLU A 132 -20.69 -34.46 6.68
C GLU A 132 -21.23 -33.13 6.10
N MET A 133 -20.39 -32.10 6.03
CA MET A 133 -20.68 -30.77 5.48
C MET A 133 -19.99 -30.52 4.13
N GLY A 134 -19.61 -31.58 3.41
CA GLY A 134 -18.94 -31.47 2.11
C GLY A 134 -19.75 -30.73 1.03
N HIS A 135 -21.06 -30.57 1.20
CA HIS A 135 -21.91 -29.77 0.30
C HIS A 135 -21.52 -28.28 0.27
N LEU A 136 -20.84 -27.77 1.30
CA LEU A 136 -20.33 -26.41 1.36
C LEU A 136 -19.22 -26.14 0.31
N PHE A 137 -18.60 -27.19 -0.22
CA PHE A 137 -17.50 -27.13 -1.17
C PHE A 137 -17.83 -27.92 -2.44
N SER A 138 -18.67 -27.33 -3.30
CA SER A 138 -18.85 -27.85 -4.66
C SER A 138 -17.55 -27.71 -5.48
N GLU A 139 -17.41 -28.48 -6.56
CA GLU A 139 -16.23 -28.37 -7.45
C GLU A 139 -16.00 -26.95 -7.96
N GLU A 140 -17.08 -26.22 -8.26
CA GLU A 140 -17.04 -24.82 -8.69
C GLU A 140 -16.52 -23.88 -7.57
N ILE A 141 -16.98 -24.07 -6.33
CA ILE A 141 -16.51 -23.30 -5.18
C ILE A 141 -15.03 -23.57 -4.92
N VAL A 142 -14.61 -24.83 -4.98
CA VAL A 142 -13.20 -25.20 -4.79
C VAL A 142 -12.32 -24.58 -5.87
N ALA A 143 -12.75 -24.63 -7.13
CA ALA A 143 -12.02 -23.99 -8.23
C ALA A 143 -11.91 -22.47 -8.01
N GLY A 144 -13.01 -21.80 -7.69
CA GLY A 144 -13.02 -20.36 -7.41
C GLY A 144 -12.12 -19.96 -6.25
N LEU A 145 -12.14 -20.69 -5.13
CA LEU A 145 -11.26 -20.42 -3.99
C LEU A 145 -9.78 -20.55 -4.35
N LEU A 146 -9.40 -21.58 -5.11
CA LEU A 146 -8.02 -21.77 -5.54
C LEU A 146 -7.56 -20.68 -6.51
N GLU A 147 -8.44 -20.22 -7.40
CA GLU A 147 -8.19 -19.07 -8.28
C GLU A 147 -8.03 -17.76 -7.49
N GLU A 148 -8.88 -17.52 -6.49
CA GLU A 148 -8.79 -16.34 -5.60
C GLU A 148 -7.48 -16.32 -4.81
N VAL A 149 -7.07 -17.47 -4.26
CA VAL A 149 -5.80 -17.61 -3.55
C VAL A 149 -4.63 -17.31 -4.50
N GLU A 150 -4.64 -17.85 -5.72
CA GLU A 150 -3.58 -17.56 -6.69
C GLU A 150 -3.58 -16.09 -7.13
N ALA A 151 -4.75 -15.49 -7.39
CA ALA A 151 -4.87 -14.08 -7.73
C ALA A 151 -4.30 -13.18 -6.61
N CYS A 152 -4.53 -13.54 -5.34
CA CYS A 152 -3.99 -12.83 -4.18
C CYS A 152 -2.46 -12.93 -4.09
N LEU A 153 -1.86 -14.07 -4.45
CA LEU A 153 -0.40 -14.22 -4.55
C LEU A 153 0.15 -13.30 -5.64
N GLN A 154 -0.45 -13.35 -6.83
CA GLN A 154 0.00 -12.55 -7.97
C GLN A 154 -0.07 -11.04 -7.67
N GLN A 155 -1.10 -10.58 -6.95
CA GLN A 155 -1.19 -9.18 -6.53
C GLN A 155 -0.06 -8.77 -5.56
N ARG A 156 0.35 -9.67 -4.66
CA ARG A 156 1.47 -9.42 -3.72
C ARG A 156 2.81 -9.42 -4.40
N LEU A 157 3.03 -10.38 -5.30
CA LEU A 157 4.24 -10.42 -6.12
C LEU A 157 4.34 -9.19 -7.00
N ALA A 158 3.22 -8.74 -7.57
CA ALA A 158 3.14 -7.48 -8.30
C ALA A 158 3.48 -6.27 -7.42
N ALA A 159 2.86 -6.14 -6.25
CA ALA A 159 3.16 -5.04 -5.32
C ALA A 159 4.63 -5.03 -4.88
N SER A 160 5.18 -6.19 -4.51
CA SER A 160 6.61 -6.37 -4.18
C SER A 160 7.52 -5.93 -5.33
N ALA A 161 7.14 -6.29 -6.57
CA ALA A 161 7.86 -5.92 -7.77
C ALA A 161 7.78 -4.42 -8.07
N ILE A 162 6.62 -3.78 -7.89
CA ILE A 162 6.45 -2.33 -8.07
C ILE A 162 7.23 -1.55 -7.00
N LEU A 163 7.21 -2.06 -5.77
CA LEU A 163 7.94 -1.49 -4.64
C LEU A 163 9.45 -1.60 -4.80
N GLY A 164 9.89 -2.67 -5.47
CA GLY A 164 11.30 -3.02 -5.54
C GLY A 164 11.83 -3.55 -4.20
N SER A 165 10.97 -4.22 -3.41
CA SER A 165 11.33 -4.85 -2.13
C SER A 165 10.51 -6.12 -1.90
N THR A 166 11.13 -7.14 -1.30
CA THR A 166 10.45 -8.38 -0.89
C THR A 166 10.09 -8.39 0.60
N ASP A 167 10.22 -7.25 1.29
CA ASP A 167 9.79 -7.13 2.68
C ASP A 167 8.27 -7.26 2.79
N THR A 168 7.80 -8.27 3.53
CA THR A 168 6.38 -8.61 3.67
C THR A 168 5.57 -7.45 4.20
N GLU A 169 6.04 -6.79 5.27
CA GLU A 169 5.31 -5.71 5.92
C GLU A 169 5.16 -4.50 4.98
N ARG A 170 6.24 -4.10 4.30
CA ARG A 170 6.20 -3.00 3.34
C ARG A 170 5.31 -3.31 2.15
N THR A 171 5.39 -4.53 1.63
CA THR A 171 4.56 -4.96 0.49
C THR A 171 3.09 -4.96 0.85
N GLU A 172 2.71 -5.46 2.04
CA GLU A 172 1.32 -5.43 2.50
C GLU A 172 0.77 -4.01 2.66
N ARG A 173 1.60 -3.09 3.14
CA ARG A 173 1.25 -1.67 3.25
C ARG A 173 1.10 -1.01 1.88
N ALA A 174 2.02 -1.29 0.96
CA ALA A 174 1.99 -0.78 -0.40
C ALA A 174 0.75 -1.30 -1.16
N LEU A 175 0.48 -2.60 -1.08
CA LEU A 175 -0.69 -3.24 -1.66
C LEU A 175 -2.00 -2.66 -1.08
N LYS A 176 -2.05 -2.40 0.23
CA LYS A 176 -3.19 -1.72 0.85
C LYS A 176 -3.44 -0.34 0.24
N GLN A 177 -2.40 0.45 -0.01
CA GLN A 177 -2.57 1.75 -0.65
C GLN A 177 -3.05 1.59 -2.10
N LEU A 178 -2.43 0.69 -2.86
CA LEU A 178 -2.82 0.42 -4.24
C LEU A 178 -4.31 0.09 -4.34
N TRP A 179 -4.85 -0.67 -3.38
CA TRP A 179 -6.27 -0.95 -3.30
C TRP A 179 -7.14 0.27 -2.98
N LEU A 180 -6.70 1.18 -2.10
CA LEU A 180 -7.42 2.41 -1.80
C LEU A 180 -7.49 3.32 -3.03
N GLU A 181 -6.37 3.52 -3.71
CA GLU A 181 -6.30 4.32 -4.95
C GLU A 181 -7.09 3.70 -6.09
N ALA A 182 -6.97 2.37 -6.26
CA ALA A 182 -7.78 1.62 -7.21
C ALA A 182 -9.28 1.82 -6.97
N ASN A 183 -9.72 1.77 -5.71
CA ASN A 183 -11.13 1.98 -5.37
C ASN A 183 -11.60 3.40 -5.70
N VAL A 184 -10.81 4.44 -5.39
CA VAL A 184 -11.11 5.83 -5.77
C VAL A 184 -11.24 5.98 -7.30
N ARG A 185 -10.45 5.23 -8.05
CA ARG A 185 -10.45 5.21 -9.53
C ARG A 185 -11.47 4.25 -10.14
N GLY A 186 -12.21 3.50 -9.33
CA GLY A 186 -13.16 2.49 -9.78
C GLY A 186 -12.51 1.26 -10.43
N TRP A 187 -11.24 0.98 -10.15
CA TRP A 187 -10.55 -0.23 -10.59
C TRP A 187 -10.90 -1.39 -9.66
N ALA A 188 -11.54 -2.42 -10.19
CA ALA A 188 -11.95 -3.59 -9.43
C ALA A 188 -11.79 -4.88 -10.26
N GLY A 189 -11.72 -6.02 -9.57
CA GLY A 189 -11.69 -7.35 -10.19
C GLY A 189 -10.52 -7.52 -11.16
N GLU A 190 -10.83 -8.02 -12.36
CA GLU A 190 -9.86 -8.31 -13.42
C GLU A 190 -9.05 -7.08 -13.85
N LEU A 191 -9.66 -5.89 -13.92
CA LEU A 191 -8.95 -4.67 -14.30
C LEU A 191 -7.82 -4.35 -13.29
N LEU A 192 -8.12 -4.44 -11.99
CA LEU A 192 -7.12 -4.21 -10.96
C LEU A 192 -6.00 -5.26 -11.03
N HIS A 193 -6.37 -6.53 -11.20
CA HIS A 193 -5.40 -7.61 -11.36
C HIS A 193 -4.49 -7.38 -12.58
N ASP A 194 -5.06 -7.04 -13.73
CA ASP A 194 -4.33 -6.83 -14.97
C ASP A 194 -3.39 -5.63 -14.92
N VAL A 195 -3.81 -4.53 -14.28
CA VAL A 195 -2.96 -3.35 -14.16
C VAL A 195 -1.83 -3.61 -13.15
N LEU A 196 -2.10 -4.28 -12.02
CA LEU A 196 -1.08 -4.64 -11.02
C LEU A 196 -0.04 -5.60 -11.60
N THR A 197 -0.48 -6.70 -12.21
CA THR A 197 0.41 -7.70 -12.83
C THR A 197 1.05 -7.19 -14.12
N GLY A 198 0.53 -6.08 -14.65
CA GLY A 198 0.90 -5.50 -15.93
C GLY A 198 0.62 -6.41 -17.12
N ALA A 199 -0.46 -7.19 -17.04
CA ALA A 199 -1.13 -7.81 -18.18
C ALA A 199 -1.88 -6.76 -19.03
N ASN A 200 -2.26 -5.64 -18.42
CA ASN A 200 -2.79 -4.49 -19.14
C ASN A 200 -1.68 -3.85 -20.01
N THR A 201 -2.03 -3.40 -21.21
CA THR A 201 -1.08 -2.80 -22.17
C THR A 201 -1.20 -1.29 -22.28
N ASP A 202 -2.14 -0.68 -21.55
CA ASP A 202 -2.29 0.77 -21.49
C ASP A 202 -1.15 1.38 -20.66
N PRO A 203 -0.20 2.11 -21.29
CA PRO A 203 0.92 2.69 -20.58
C PRO A 203 0.48 3.76 -19.56
N GLY A 204 -0.71 4.37 -19.73
CA GLY A 204 -1.27 5.32 -18.77
C GLY A 204 -1.65 4.65 -17.46
N LEU A 205 -2.39 3.53 -17.52
CA LEU A 205 -2.79 2.76 -16.33
C LEU A 205 -1.58 2.12 -15.64
N LEU A 206 -0.64 1.57 -16.41
CA LEU A 206 0.60 1.02 -15.85
C LEU A 206 1.44 2.09 -15.15
N MET A 207 1.60 3.25 -15.79
CA MET A 207 2.31 4.39 -15.18
C MET A 207 1.63 4.80 -13.87
N GLU A 208 0.30 4.87 -13.86
CA GLU A 208 -0.45 5.21 -12.65
C GLU A 208 -0.16 4.25 -11.50
N VAL A 209 -0.17 2.93 -11.72
CA VAL A 209 0.21 1.94 -10.70
C VAL A 209 1.65 2.09 -10.22
N LEU A 210 2.60 2.34 -11.13
CA LEU A 210 3.99 2.63 -10.76
C LEU A 210 4.12 3.92 -9.93
N THR A 211 3.13 4.82 -9.95
CA THR A 211 3.12 6.07 -9.17
C THR A 211 2.46 6.02 -7.80
N PHE A 212 1.60 5.04 -7.51
CA PHE A 212 0.82 4.99 -6.25
C PHE A 212 1.46 4.17 -5.12
N ASP A 213 2.47 3.37 -5.43
CA ASP A 213 2.91 2.26 -4.59
C ASP A 213 3.69 2.65 -3.32
N ARG A 214 4.04 3.93 -3.13
CA ARG A 214 5.01 4.34 -2.10
C ARG A 214 4.42 5.04 -0.87
N CYS A 215 3.09 5.24 -0.83
CA CYS A 215 2.42 6.12 0.13
C CYS A 215 2.43 5.68 1.60
N MET A 216 2.98 4.50 1.92
CA MET A 216 3.05 3.99 3.29
C MET A 216 4.49 3.69 3.76
N LEU A 217 5.50 4.09 2.97
CA LEU A 217 6.88 3.75 3.27
C LEU A 217 7.51 4.52 4.42
N HIS A 218 6.94 5.64 4.89
CA HIS A 218 7.05 6.19 6.25
C HIS A 218 6.10 7.40 6.40
N ALA A 219 5.58 7.63 7.62
CA ALA A 219 4.38 8.44 7.88
C ALA A 219 4.57 9.98 7.92
N CYS A 220 5.71 10.55 7.53
CA CYS A 220 5.84 12.01 7.43
C CYS A 220 6.76 12.40 6.29
N TRP A 221 6.13 12.86 5.22
CA TRP A 221 6.72 13.78 4.27
C TRP A 221 6.49 15.19 4.82
N GLU A 222 7.56 15.89 5.20
CA GLU A 222 7.47 17.35 5.28
C GLU A 222 7.50 17.89 3.85
N LEU A 223 6.33 18.17 3.30
CA LEU A 223 6.23 19.19 2.26
C LEU A 223 6.50 20.55 2.94
N VAL A 224 7.35 21.32 2.29
CA VAL A 224 7.91 22.60 2.73
C VAL A 224 6.91 23.45 3.54
N HIS A 225 7.30 23.83 4.76
CA HIS A 225 6.72 24.94 5.50
C HIS A 225 7.79 26.00 5.79
N GLU A 226 8.41 26.53 4.74
CA GLU A 226 8.89 27.92 4.76
C GLU A 226 8.09 28.67 3.70
N LEU A 227 7.23 29.58 4.15
CA LEU A 227 6.33 30.41 3.35
C LEU A 227 7.05 31.49 2.52
N GLU A 228 8.38 31.43 2.42
CA GLU A 228 9.19 32.37 1.66
C GLU A 228 9.76 31.64 0.42
N ASP A 229 9.06 31.85 -0.69
CA ASP A 229 9.39 31.42 -2.05
C ASP A 229 9.43 29.90 -2.25
N ASP A 230 8.28 29.24 -2.16
CA ASP A 230 8.09 27.89 -2.68
C ASP A 230 8.30 27.93 -4.21
N PRO A 231 9.43 27.42 -4.75
CA PRO A 231 9.60 27.40 -6.19
C PRO A 231 8.62 26.37 -6.74
N ASP A 232 7.76 26.79 -7.66
CA ASP A 232 6.82 25.94 -8.39
C ASP A 232 7.51 24.60 -8.74
N PRO A 233 6.90 23.43 -8.48
CA PRO A 233 7.47 22.15 -8.89
C PRO A 233 7.87 22.15 -10.38
N ASP A 234 7.17 22.86 -11.26
CA ASP A 234 7.58 22.99 -12.67
C ASP A 234 8.92 23.77 -12.85
N ILE A 235 9.32 24.57 -11.85
CA ILE A 235 10.57 25.35 -11.79
C ILE A 235 11.72 24.54 -11.15
N LEU A 236 11.45 23.65 -10.18
CA LEU A 236 12.47 22.81 -9.53
C LEU A 236 12.97 21.66 -10.40
N PHE A 237 12.08 21.12 -11.23
CA PHE A 237 12.35 19.92 -12.03
C PHE A 237 12.74 20.25 -13.48
N GLY A 238 12.56 21.51 -13.90
CA GLY A 238 12.38 21.82 -15.31
C GLY A 238 11.18 21.05 -15.89
N PRO A 239 10.83 21.24 -17.16
CA PRO A 239 9.87 20.34 -17.78
C PRO A 239 10.46 18.92 -17.72
N LEU A 240 9.68 17.95 -17.23
CA LEU A 240 9.89 16.50 -17.45
C LEU A 240 9.71 16.19 -18.94
N SER A 241 10.52 16.87 -19.75
CA SER A 241 10.27 17.30 -21.12
C SER A 241 10.29 16.15 -22.12
N ARG A 242 10.55 14.93 -21.63
CA ARG A 242 10.69 13.70 -22.40
C ARG A 242 9.51 12.73 -22.21
N LEU A 243 8.54 13.06 -21.34
CA LEU A 243 7.31 12.26 -21.15
C LEU A 243 6.30 12.36 -22.31
N GLY A 244 6.61 13.13 -23.37
CA GLY A 244 5.66 13.48 -24.44
C GLY A 244 5.58 12.54 -25.65
N GLU A 245 6.39 11.48 -25.74
CA GLU A 245 6.36 10.54 -26.88
C GLU A 245 5.77 9.18 -26.47
N GLY A 246 4.62 8.80 -27.05
CA GLY A 246 3.87 7.61 -26.63
C GLY A 246 4.65 6.29 -26.69
N SER A 247 5.51 6.08 -27.70
CA SER A 247 6.33 4.87 -27.80
C SER A 247 7.53 4.88 -26.85
N LEU A 248 8.13 6.05 -26.62
CA LEU A 248 9.21 6.21 -25.64
C LEU A 248 8.69 5.98 -24.21
N LEU A 249 7.51 6.52 -23.90
CA LEU A 249 6.85 6.35 -22.61
C LEU A 249 6.53 4.87 -22.33
N ALA A 250 5.93 4.16 -23.28
CA ALA A 250 5.63 2.73 -23.12
C ALA A 250 6.90 1.90 -22.87
N ASN A 251 7.97 2.15 -23.63
CA ASN A 251 9.25 1.49 -23.42
C ASN A 251 9.88 1.82 -22.06
N ALA A 252 9.73 3.07 -21.59
CA ALA A 252 10.28 3.51 -20.31
C ALA A 252 9.52 2.92 -19.13
N VAL A 253 8.19 2.83 -19.21
CA VAL A 253 7.34 2.13 -18.24
C VAL A 253 7.75 0.66 -18.13
N GLU A 254 7.94 -0.01 -19.26
CA GLU A 254 8.38 -1.41 -19.27
C GLU A 254 9.78 -1.59 -18.66
N MET A 255 10.72 -0.71 -19.02
CA MET A 255 12.07 -0.70 -18.44
C MET A 255 12.02 -0.48 -16.92
N LEU A 256 11.24 0.49 -16.46
CA LEU A 256 11.11 0.78 -15.02
C LEU A 256 10.53 -0.43 -14.28
N ARG A 257 9.44 -1.02 -14.79
CA ARG A 257 8.83 -2.23 -14.22
C ARG A 257 9.85 -3.35 -14.08
N ARG A 258 10.56 -3.70 -15.17
CA ARG A 258 11.60 -4.73 -15.17
C ARG A 258 12.73 -4.42 -14.18
N THR A 259 13.15 -3.16 -14.11
CA THR A 259 14.21 -2.72 -13.21
C THR A 259 13.79 -2.87 -11.74
N LEU A 260 12.57 -2.45 -11.38
CA LEU A 260 12.02 -2.59 -10.03
C LEU A 260 11.84 -4.07 -9.64
N THR A 261 11.33 -4.92 -10.54
CA THR A 261 11.28 -6.38 -10.33
C THR A 261 12.68 -6.95 -10.06
N SER A 262 13.68 -6.49 -10.81
CA SER A 262 15.07 -6.91 -10.59
C SER A 262 15.63 -6.41 -9.26
N CYS A 263 15.27 -5.20 -8.82
CA CYS A 263 15.60 -4.68 -7.49
C CYS A 263 15.03 -5.56 -6.39
N ALA A 264 13.73 -5.89 -6.43
CA ALA A 264 13.09 -6.77 -5.44
C ALA A 264 13.79 -8.13 -5.36
N ARG A 265 13.97 -8.80 -6.51
CA ARG A 265 14.61 -10.13 -6.56
C ARG A 265 16.05 -10.15 -6.05
N GLN A 266 16.78 -9.04 -6.19
CA GLN A 266 18.19 -8.94 -5.79
C GLN A 266 18.38 -8.09 -4.53
N GLU A 267 17.32 -7.83 -3.76
CA GLU A 267 17.32 -6.83 -2.69
C GLU A 267 18.50 -7.02 -1.73
N GLU A 268 18.73 -8.23 -1.23
CA GLU A 268 19.80 -8.49 -0.26
C GLU A 268 21.21 -8.32 -0.85
N VAL A 269 21.41 -8.74 -2.11
CA VAL A 269 22.68 -8.57 -2.82
C VAL A 269 22.96 -7.09 -3.07
N LEU A 270 21.93 -6.34 -3.49
CA LEU A 270 22.01 -4.90 -3.71
C LEU A 270 22.28 -4.17 -2.41
N ARG A 271 21.54 -4.48 -1.34
CA ARG A 271 21.69 -3.91 0.00
C ARG A 271 23.11 -4.11 0.53
N THR A 272 23.64 -5.33 0.45
CA THR A 272 25.02 -5.63 0.87
C THR A 272 26.04 -4.82 0.09
N ARG A 273 25.87 -4.73 -1.24
CA ARG A 273 26.78 -3.99 -2.11
C ARG A 273 26.72 -2.48 -1.83
N LEU A 274 25.53 -1.92 -1.69
CA LEU A 274 25.29 -0.51 -1.44
C LEU A 274 25.72 -0.09 -0.03
N ALA A 275 25.69 -1.00 0.96
CA ALA A 275 26.24 -0.75 2.30
C ALA A 275 27.76 -0.45 2.29
N THR A 276 28.48 -0.84 1.23
CA THR A 276 29.91 -0.53 1.08
C THR A 276 30.19 0.80 0.38
N LEU A 277 29.15 1.54 -0.01
CA LEU A 277 29.32 2.84 -0.66
C LEU A 277 30.05 3.83 0.26
N SER A 278 31.06 4.49 -0.30
CA SER A 278 31.79 5.54 0.39
C SER A 278 30.96 6.82 0.45
N TRP A 279 30.64 7.27 1.66
CA TRP A 279 30.03 8.57 1.91
C TRP A 279 31.11 9.60 2.27
N GLN A 280 31.11 10.73 1.57
CA GLN A 280 32.01 11.84 1.88
C GLN A 280 31.27 12.84 2.77
N VAL A 281 31.79 13.10 3.97
CA VAL A 281 31.26 14.18 4.81
C VAL A 281 31.77 15.51 4.28
N VAL A 282 30.86 16.41 3.94
CA VAL A 282 31.15 17.77 3.49
C VAL A 282 30.46 18.75 4.41
N THR A 283 31.14 19.83 4.76
CA THR A 283 30.57 20.92 5.55
C THR A 283 30.47 22.15 4.67
N LEU A 284 29.25 22.67 4.49
CA LEU A 284 28.96 23.92 3.81
C LEU A 284 28.32 24.88 4.81
N GLY A 285 29.05 25.96 5.14
CA GLY A 285 28.61 26.89 6.18
C GLY A 285 28.49 26.21 7.54
N THR A 286 27.29 26.25 8.13
CA THR A 286 26.97 25.65 9.43
C THR A 286 26.43 24.22 9.35
N MET A 287 26.21 23.68 8.14
CA MET A 287 25.63 22.35 7.95
C MET A 287 26.65 21.35 7.41
N SER A 288 26.69 20.17 8.00
CA SER A 288 27.44 19.00 7.51
C SER A 288 26.48 17.99 6.91
N TYR A 289 26.84 17.41 5.77
CA TYR A 289 26.06 16.37 5.10
C TYR A 289 26.96 15.31 4.49
N GLU A 290 26.42 14.11 4.32
CA GLU A 290 27.06 12.99 3.63
C GLU A 290 26.74 13.07 2.14
N ARG A 291 27.74 12.99 1.26
CA ARG A 291 27.52 12.99 -0.18
C ARG A 291 28.04 11.72 -0.87
N SER A 292 27.32 11.31 -1.91
CA SER A 292 27.70 10.23 -2.83
C SER A 292 27.37 10.61 -4.26
N ARG A 293 28.05 9.98 -5.24
CA ARG A 293 27.82 10.20 -6.67
C ARG A 293 27.69 8.86 -7.38
N GLN A 294 26.69 8.78 -8.24
CA GLN A 294 26.35 7.65 -9.09
C GLN A 294 26.38 8.10 -10.57
N VAL A 295 26.78 7.19 -11.46
CA VAL A 295 26.76 7.41 -12.91
C VAL A 295 25.83 6.37 -13.52
N VAL A 296 24.80 6.82 -14.24
CA VAL A 296 23.79 5.96 -14.85
C VAL A 296 24.04 5.93 -16.36
N GLN A 297 24.58 4.81 -16.84
CA GLN A 297 25.01 4.63 -18.23
C GLN A 297 24.37 3.42 -18.91
N ASP A 298 23.76 2.54 -18.12
CA ASP A 298 23.12 1.29 -18.54
C ASP A 298 22.01 0.93 -17.53
N GLU A 299 21.27 -0.14 -17.80
CA GLU A 299 20.17 -0.59 -16.94
C GLU A 299 20.65 -1.12 -15.58
N VAL A 300 21.86 -1.67 -15.50
CA VAL A 300 22.44 -2.16 -14.23
C VAL A 300 22.74 -0.99 -13.29
N SER A 301 23.31 0.09 -13.81
CA SER A 301 23.55 1.32 -13.05
C SER A 301 22.25 2.05 -12.71
N LEU A 302 21.20 1.95 -13.54
CA LEU A 302 19.85 2.42 -13.17
C LEU A 302 19.26 1.60 -12.02
N GLN A 303 19.40 0.26 -12.06
CA GLN A 303 18.98 -0.65 -10.98
C GLN A 303 19.67 -0.31 -9.66
N GLU A 304 20.99 -0.08 -9.70
CA GLU A 304 21.77 0.35 -8.53
C GLU A 304 21.32 1.71 -7.99
N ALA A 305 21.04 2.67 -8.87
CA ALA A 305 20.53 3.98 -8.49
C ALA A 305 19.16 3.89 -7.79
N ILE A 306 18.23 3.11 -8.37
CA ILE A 306 16.90 2.87 -7.78
C ILE A 306 17.01 2.16 -6.44
N ALA A 307 17.81 1.08 -6.37
CA ALA A 307 18.01 0.32 -5.14
C ALA A 307 18.64 1.17 -4.03
N LEU A 308 19.56 2.09 -4.36
CA LEU A 308 20.13 3.04 -3.42
C LEU A 308 19.06 3.98 -2.86
N VAL A 309 18.21 4.57 -3.71
CA VAL A 309 17.12 5.44 -3.24
C VAL A 309 16.16 4.67 -2.36
N ASN A 310 15.73 3.48 -2.79
CA ASN A 310 14.85 2.61 -2.00
C ASN A 310 15.47 2.29 -0.63
N GLN A 311 16.72 1.85 -0.58
CA GLN A 311 17.42 1.55 0.68
C GLN A 311 17.51 2.77 1.60
N LEU A 312 17.86 3.94 1.05
CA LEU A 312 17.95 5.18 1.84
C LEU A 312 16.61 5.57 2.46
N CYS A 313 15.51 5.36 1.73
CA CYS A 313 14.17 5.64 2.22
C CYS A 313 13.71 4.58 3.22
N PHE A 314 13.92 3.29 2.91
CA PHE A 314 13.56 2.18 3.79
C PHE A 314 14.36 2.17 5.08
N GLU A 315 15.61 2.62 5.10
CA GLU A 315 16.41 2.67 6.34
C GLU A 315 16.08 3.88 7.24
N ALA A 316 15.13 4.74 6.86
CA ALA A 316 14.74 5.93 7.62
C ALA A 316 13.75 5.66 8.77
N HIS A 317 13.70 4.44 9.29
CA HIS A 317 12.87 4.08 10.44
C HIS A 317 13.19 4.99 11.63
N GLY A 318 12.16 5.56 12.27
CA GLY A 318 12.36 6.50 13.38
C GLY A 318 12.53 7.96 12.98
N TYR A 319 12.52 8.28 11.68
CA TYR A 319 12.61 9.66 11.18
C TYR A 319 11.40 10.04 10.33
N ALA A 320 11.04 11.32 10.35
CA ALA A 320 10.42 12.01 9.23
C ALA A 320 11.50 12.30 8.17
N LEU A 321 11.18 12.02 6.91
CA LEU A 321 12.11 12.12 5.80
C LEU A 321 11.65 13.23 4.86
N ARG A 322 12.50 14.25 4.66
CA ARG A 322 12.28 15.29 3.66
C ARG A 322 13.21 15.06 2.48
N MET A 323 12.64 14.94 1.28
CA MET A 323 13.39 14.72 0.04
C MET A 323 13.27 15.94 -0.87
N ASN A 324 14.41 16.40 -1.41
CA ASN A 324 14.43 17.45 -2.43
C ASN A 324 15.22 16.95 -3.64
N TRP A 325 14.58 17.00 -4.80
CA TRP A 325 15.16 16.62 -6.07
C TRP A 325 15.48 17.86 -6.90
N GLN A 326 16.69 17.92 -7.44
CA GLN A 326 17.11 19.03 -8.30
C GLN A 326 17.67 18.48 -9.60
N CYS A 327 17.12 18.94 -10.73
CA CYS A 327 17.68 18.68 -12.04
C CYS A 327 18.59 19.83 -12.46
N PHE A 328 19.83 19.52 -12.81
CA PHE A 328 20.76 20.46 -13.42
C PHE A 328 20.86 20.13 -14.90
N ASP A 329 20.04 20.81 -15.72
CA ASP A 329 20.07 20.67 -17.17
C ASP A 329 21.40 21.15 -17.79
N GLU A 330 22.15 22.01 -17.08
CA GLU A 330 23.26 22.78 -17.66
C GLU A 330 24.42 23.07 -16.69
N LEU A 331 25.14 22.06 -16.19
CA LEU A 331 26.39 22.32 -15.46
C LEU A 331 27.57 22.78 -16.34
N PHE A 332 27.40 22.81 -17.67
CA PHE A 332 28.46 23.13 -18.63
C PHE A 332 28.06 24.15 -19.72
N SER A 333 26.93 24.87 -19.59
CA SER A 333 26.37 25.66 -20.71
C SER A 333 27.13 26.91 -21.12
N LYS A 334 28.31 27.21 -20.58
CA LYS A 334 29.08 28.36 -21.06
C LYS A 334 29.93 28.12 -22.30
N GLN A 335 30.17 26.87 -22.73
CA GLN A 335 30.88 26.64 -23.98
C GLN A 335 30.38 25.39 -24.72
N GLU A 336 29.93 25.63 -25.94
CA GLU A 336 29.75 24.70 -27.06
C GLU A 336 28.38 24.01 -27.20
N GLN A 337 27.67 24.51 -28.21
CA GLN A 337 26.54 23.89 -28.91
C GLN A 337 26.87 22.45 -29.33
N VAL A 338 26.36 21.45 -28.61
CA VAL A 338 26.25 20.08 -29.13
C VAL A 338 24.96 19.42 -28.64
N THR A 339 24.41 18.61 -29.52
CA THR A 339 23.05 18.10 -29.65
C THR A 339 22.42 17.33 -28.49
N HIS A 340 23.11 16.97 -27.40
CA HIS A 340 22.48 16.41 -26.18
C HIS A 340 23.31 16.72 -24.92
N PRO A 341 22.80 17.49 -23.93
CA PRO A 341 23.52 17.77 -22.68
C PRO A 341 23.52 16.54 -21.77
N ALA A 342 24.62 16.34 -21.03
CA ALA A 342 24.62 15.44 -19.87
C ALA A 342 23.73 16.06 -18.78
N ARG A 343 22.87 15.25 -18.17
CA ARG A 343 21.95 15.70 -17.12
C ARG A 343 22.36 15.15 -15.77
N LEU A 344 22.27 16.00 -14.75
CA LEU A 344 22.63 15.66 -13.38
C LEU A 344 21.43 15.87 -12.48
N TYR A 345 21.02 14.81 -11.79
CA TYR A 345 19.99 14.86 -10.77
C TYR A 345 20.65 14.84 -9.40
N CYS A 346 20.17 15.64 -8.45
CA CYS A 346 20.60 15.58 -7.06
C CYS A 346 19.40 15.27 -6.17
N LEU A 347 19.55 14.27 -5.30
CA LEU A 347 18.65 13.95 -4.21
C LEU A 347 19.24 14.44 -2.90
N HIS A 348 18.56 15.36 -2.24
CA HIS A 348 18.82 15.71 -0.85
C HIS A 348 17.84 14.96 0.06
N LEU A 349 18.34 14.29 1.10
CA LEU A 349 17.55 13.66 2.15
C LEU A 349 17.87 14.34 3.48
N PHE A 350 16.84 14.84 4.16
CA PHE A 350 16.93 15.37 5.51
C PHE A 350 16.15 14.45 6.45
N PHE A 351 16.77 14.10 7.58
CA PHE A 351 16.23 13.17 8.56
C PHE A 351 15.92 13.93 9.86
N THR A 352 14.64 13.99 10.22
CA THR A 352 14.18 14.61 11.47
C THR A 352 13.64 13.50 12.38
N PRO A 353 14.19 13.29 13.60
CA PRO A 353 13.68 12.27 14.51
C PRO A 353 12.17 12.43 14.78
N TRP A 354 11.42 11.33 14.83
CA TRP A 354 9.97 11.37 15.15
C TRP A 354 9.67 11.98 16.50
N THR A 355 10.58 11.85 17.46
CA THR A 355 10.49 12.52 18.77
C THR A 355 10.36 14.02 18.63
N GLU A 356 11.11 14.64 17.71
CA GLU A 356 11.05 16.08 17.46
C GLU A 356 9.71 16.46 16.81
N VAL A 357 9.30 15.73 15.75
CA VAL A 357 8.05 16.00 15.02
C VAL A 357 6.80 15.83 15.89
N LEU A 358 6.70 14.74 16.66
CA LEU A 358 5.52 14.46 17.49
C LEU A 358 5.41 15.41 18.67
N THR A 359 6.54 15.89 19.22
CA THR A 359 6.47 16.93 20.27
C THR A 359 5.91 18.26 19.75
N GLU A 360 6.03 18.54 18.45
CA GLU A 360 5.46 19.73 17.83
C GLU A 360 3.98 19.54 17.46
N ILE A 361 3.58 18.38 16.94
CA ILE A 361 2.24 18.15 16.38
C ILE A 361 1.26 17.55 17.40
N THR A 362 1.72 16.69 18.30
CA THR A 362 0.88 15.98 19.30
C THR A 362 1.55 15.99 20.68
N PRO A 363 1.58 17.15 21.37
CA PRO A 363 2.34 17.36 22.61
C PRO A 363 1.86 16.53 23.82
N TRP A 364 0.82 15.70 23.66
CA TRP A 364 0.30 14.80 24.67
C TRP A 364 0.85 13.37 24.58
N ILE A 365 1.62 13.03 23.53
CA ILE A 365 2.35 11.77 23.47
C ILE A 365 3.55 11.85 24.41
N ASP A 366 3.68 10.89 25.30
CA ASP A 366 4.83 10.79 26.20
C ASP A 366 6.10 10.50 25.39
N PRO A 367 7.13 11.38 25.41
CA PRO A 367 8.38 11.16 24.70
C PRO A 367 9.08 9.85 25.09
N GLU A 368 8.84 9.34 26.31
CA GLU A 368 9.39 8.04 26.75
C GLU A 368 8.75 6.84 26.05
N MET A 369 7.59 7.02 25.38
CA MET A 369 6.95 5.99 24.56
C MET A 369 7.47 5.93 23.12
N LEU A 370 8.31 6.90 22.72
CA LEU A 370 8.86 6.97 21.37
C LEU A 370 10.22 6.26 21.29
N PRO A 371 10.51 5.54 20.19
CA PRO A 371 11.77 4.83 20.04
C PRO A 371 12.95 5.80 19.99
N ASP A 372 14.04 5.46 20.68
CA ASP A 372 15.31 6.21 20.63
C ASP A 372 15.81 6.33 19.19
N CYS A 373 15.97 7.57 18.70
CA CYS A 373 16.45 7.85 17.36
C CYS A 373 17.78 8.61 17.41
N GLN A 374 18.82 8.04 16.80
CA GLN A 374 20.14 8.68 16.73
C GLN A 374 20.12 9.89 15.80
N LYS A 375 20.98 10.89 16.04
CA LYS A 375 21.10 11.99 15.09
C LYS A 375 21.74 11.49 13.78
N ARG A 376 21.03 11.64 12.65
CA ARG A 376 21.56 11.38 11.31
C ARG A 376 21.96 12.69 10.61
N LEU A 377 23.05 12.66 9.85
CA LEU A 377 23.41 13.76 8.95
C LEU A 377 22.50 13.73 7.72
N PRO A 378 22.14 14.89 7.14
CA PRO A 378 21.53 14.94 5.82
C PRO A 378 22.40 14.25 4.78
N ARG A 379 21.77 13.70 3.74
CA ARG A 379 22.45 13.03 2.61
C ARG A 379 22.21 13.76 1.31
N ALA A 380 23.21 13.75 0.43
CA ALA A 380 23.13 14.29 -0.93
C ALA A 380 23.65 13.25 -1.94
N VAL A 381 22.80 12.73 -2.82
CA VAL A 381 23.18 11.75 -3.83
C VAL A 381 23.05 12.38 -5.22
N TRP A 382 24.13 12.31 -6.00
CA TRP A 382 24.21 12.91 -7.33
C TRP A 382 24.16 11.81 -8.40
N PHE A 383 23.20 11.84 -9.31
CA PHE A 383 23.02 10.86 -10.39
C PHE A 383 23.30 11.51 -11.74
N LEU A 384 24.41 11.11 -12.38
CA LEU A 384 24.84 11.65 -13.67
C LEU A 384 24.45 10.73 -14.82
N PHE A 385 23.74 11.29 -15.81
CA PHE A 385 23.50 10.67 -17.11
C PHE A 385 24.52 11.25 -18.13
N PRO A 386 25.55 10.47 -18.54
CA PRO A 386 26.69 10.99 -19.28
C PRO A 386 26.35 11.32 -20.74
N ARG A 387 27.07 12.31 -21.29
CA ARG A 387 26.99 12.69 -22.71
C ARG A 387 27.74 11.67 -23.59
N GLY A 388 27.17 11.35 -24.75
CA GLY A 388 27.81 10.50 -25.78
C GLY A 388 27.30 9.06 -25.84
N VAL A 389 26.41 8.67 -24.94
CA VAL A 389 25.64 7.41 -24.97
C VAL A 389 24.16 7.80 -25.05
N ASP A 390 23.37 7.11 -25.88
CA ASP A 390 21.92 7.32 -25.87
C ASP A 390 21.32 6.74 -24.59
N THR A 391 21.19 7.60 -23.58
CA THR A 391 20.63 7.29 -22.26
C THR A 391 19.18 7.74 -22.15
N THR A 392 18.55 8.14 -23.26
CA THR A 392 17.21 8.75 -23.27
C THR A 392 16.18 7.86 -22.56
N LEU A 393 16.17 6.58 -22.88
CA LEU A 393 15.24 5.63 -22.28
C LEU A 393 15.49 5.43 -20.76
N LEU A 394 16.76 5.31 -20.35
CA LEU A 394 17.14 5.17 -18.94
C LEU A 394 16.75 6.41 -18.14
N GLU A 395 16.93 7.58 -18.73
CA GLU A 395 16.61 8.85 -18.11
C GLU A 395 15.09 9.03 -17.96
N VAL A 396 14.29 8.66 -18.96
CA VAL A 396 12.82 8.69 -18.86
C VAL A 396 12.35 7.69 -17.80
N ALA A 397 12.90 6.48 -17.76
CA ALA A 397 12.58 5.51 -16.70
C ALA A 397 12.96 6.03 -15.30
N TRP A 398 14.10 6.71 -15.17
CA TRP A 398 14.50 7.39 -13.94
C TRP A 398 13.53 8.52 -13.56
N GLN A 399 13.14 9.38 -14.50
CA GLN A 399 12.16 10.45 -14.26
C GLN A 399 10.81 9.91 -13.80
N LEU A 400 10.34 8.80 -14.39
CA LEU A 400 9.14 8.09 -13.94
C LEU A 400 9.29 7.57 -12.50
N PHE A 401 10.45 7.01 -12.16
CA PHE A 401 10.76 6.59 -10.80
C PHE A 401 10.76 7.78 -9.81
N LEU A 402 11.28 8.94 -10.20
CA LEU A 402 11.24 10.15 -9.36
C LEU A 402 9.81 10.67 -9.17
N LEU A 403 9.02 10.72 -10.24
CA LEU A 403 7.61 11.13 -10.20
C LEU A 403 6.78 10.29 -9.23
N SER A 404 7.02 8.98 -9.19
CA SER A 404 6.32 8.09 -8.25
C SER A 404 6.59 8.41 -6.77
N TRP A 405 7.76 8.97 -6.44
CA TRP A 405 8.03 9.46 -5.08
C TRP A 405 7.36 10.81 -4.78
N ILE A 406 7.19 11.68 -5.79
CA ILE A 406 6.58 13.01 -5.61
C ILE A 406 5.07 12.89 -5.38
N ARG A 407 4.37 12.14 -6.24
CA ARG A 407 2.92 11.88 -6.07
C ARG A 407 2.62 11.20 -4.74
N CYS A 408 3.54 10.35 -4.27
CA CYS A 408 3.47 9.76 -2.94
C CYS A 408 3.41 10.82 -1.82
N ALA A 409 4.23 11.87 -1.88
CA ALA A 409 4.24 12.94 -0.87
C ALA A 409 2.93 13.73 -0.81
N GLU A 410 2.29 13.96 -1.97
CA GLU A 410 0.99 14.65 -2.08
C GLU A 410 -0.14 13.83 -1.44
N ILE A 411 -0.19 12.52 -1.71
CA ILE A 411 -1.22 11.61 -1.17
C ILE A 411 -1.10 11.45 0.36
N SER A 412 0.12 11.38 0.90
CA SER A 412 0.34 11.29 2.35
C SER A 412 -0.10 12.56 3.12
N TYR A 413 -0.08 13.73 2.47
CA TYR A 413 -0.56 14.99 3.05
C TYR A 413 -2.10 15.04 3.14
N GLU A 414 -2.79 14.59 2.08
CA GLU A 414 -4.26 14.53 2.09
C GLU A 414 -4.78 13.44 3.04
N GLY A 415 -4.14 12.26 3.08
CA GLY A 415 -4.50 11.14 3.96
C GLY A 415 -4.21 11.34 5.46
N SER A 416 -3.31 12.26 5.83
CA SER A 416 -3.05 12.63 7.23
C SER A 416 -4.00 13.71 7.76
N LEU A 417 -4.51 14.57 6.87
CA LEU A 417 -5.58 15.52 7.16
C LEU A 417 -6.98 14.88 7.13
N SER A 418 -7.12 13.76 6.40
CA SER A 418 -8.29 12.90 6.42
C SER A 418 -8.03 11.65 7.26
N THR A 419 -8.09 11.82 8.58
CA THR A 419 -8.56 10.70 9.43
C THR A 419 -9.82 10.15 8.76
N PRO A 420 -9.98 8.82 8.58
CA PRO A 420 -11.15 8.30 7.90
C PRO A 420 -12.39 8.66 8.74
N VAL A 421 -13.08 9.71 8.29
CA VAL A 421 -14.50 9.86 8.54
C VAL A 421 -15.11 8.63 7.89
N ASN A 422 -15.59 7.75 8.76
CA ASN A 422 -16.40 6.58 8.51
C ASN A 422 -16.89 6.47 7.03
N PRO A 423 -16.46 5.47 6.24
CA PRO A 423 -16.89 5.28 4.84
C PRO A 423 -18.41 5.14 4.66
N LEU A 424 -19.13 4.99 5.78
CA LEU A 424 -20.59 4.93 5.84
C LEU A 424 -21.28 6.31 5.74
N GLN A 425 -20.56 7.44 5.79
CA GLN A 425 -21.18 8.75 5.63
C GLN A 425 -21.38 9.19 4.17
N ASP A 426 -20.50 8.83 3.25
CA ASP A 426 -20.58 9.30 1.85
C ASP A 426 -21.61 8.58 0.98
N ARG A 427 -22.19 7.47 1.46
CA ARG A 427 -23.27 6.78 0.72
C ARG A 427 -24.62 7.48 0.79
N ARG A 428 -24.82 8.47 1.67
CA ARG A 428 -26.10 9.18 1.79
C ARG A 428 -26.24 10.39 0.86
N GLU A 429 -25.15 10.94 0.33
CA GLU A 429 -25.23 12.09 -0.59
C GLU A 429 -25.28 11.68 -2.08
N ALA A 430 -24.78 10.49 -2.43
CA ALA A 430 -24.87 9.96 -3.79
C ALA A 430 -26.23 9.34 -4.17
N GLN A 431 -27.23 9.33 -3.28
CA GLN A 431 -28.57 8.77 -3.54
C GLN A 431 -29.74 9.75 -3.27
N ARG A 432 -29.55 11.05 -3.51
CA ARG A 432 -30.72 11.92 -3.76
C ARG A 432 -31.28 11.61 -5.15
N ALA A 433 -32.24 10.69 -5.20
CA ALA A 433 -33.15 10.58 -6.33
C ALA A 433 -33.87 11.93 -6.52
N PRO A 434 -34.02 12.44 -7.76
CA PRO A 434 -34.84 13.61 -8.02
C PRO A 434 -36.28 13.29 -7.60
N SER A 435 -36.79 14.04 -6.63
CA SER A 435 -38.20 13.96 -6.21
C SER A 435 -39.11 14.42 -7.36
N PRO A 436 -40.23 13.74 -7.61
CA PRO A 436 -41.14 14.01 -8.74
C PRO A 436 -42.04 15.24 -8.53
N GLU A 437 -41.56 16.28 -7.84
CA GLU A 437 -42.30 17.54 -7.63
C GLU A 437 -41.87 18.66 -8.59
N ASP A 438 -40.88 18.44 -9.46
CA ASP A 438 -40.47 19.44 -10.47
C ASP A 438 -41.09 19.24 -11.86
N SER A 439 -42.11 18.37 -11.96
CA SER A 439 -42.90 18.21 -13.19
C SER A 439 -44.38 18.51 -12.94
N GLU A 440 -44.83 19.60 -13.56
CA GLU A 440 -46.22 20.06 -13.75
C GLU A 440 -46.80 21.06 -12.74
N SER A 441 -46.56 22.34 -13.01
CA SER A 441 -47.69 23.26 -13.18
C SER A 441 -47.49 24.11 -14.44
N GLY A 442 -48.19 23.69 -15.49
CA GLY A 442 -48.21 24.38 -16.76
C GLY A 442 -49.10 25.62 -16.76
N ASN A 443 -48.99 26.30 -17.90
CA ASN A 443 -49.97 27.18 -18.53
C ASN A 443 -50.18 28.57 -17.95
N GLY A 444 -49.72 29.55 -18.73
CA GLY A 444 -50.71 30.29 -19.52
C GLY A 444 -50.56 31.80 -19.49
N SER A 445 -49.92 32.31 -20.55
CA SER A 445 -50.31 33.50 -21.32
C SER A 445 -50.77 34.75 -20.55
N THR A 446 -50.10 35.88 -20.76
CA THR A 446 -50.48 36.84 -21.82
C THR A 446 -49.62 38.12 -21.81
N MET A 447 -49.11 38.42 -23.01
CA MET A 447 -49.03 39.73 -23.68
C MET A 447 -48.67 41.05 -22.96
N GLY A 448 -47.71 41.74 -23.59
CA GLY A 448 -47.71 43.19 -23.83
C GLY A 448 -46.83 43.98 -22.86
N GLY A 449 -45.85 44.77 -23.27
CA GLY A 449 -45.49 45.31 -24.57
C GLY A 449 -44.85 46.68 -24.35
N THR A 450 -43.87 47.02 -25.20
CA THR A 450 -43.28 48.36 -25.44
C THR A 450 -42.44 48.96 -24.31
N ALA A 451 -41.29 49.59 -24.57
CA ALA A 451 -40.69 50.12 -25.79
C ALA A 451 -39.17 49.89 -25.81
#